data_AF-A0A3P1ZXX6-F1
#
_entry.id   AF-A0A3P1ZXX6-F1
#
_cell.length_a   1.000
_cell.length_b   1.000
_cell.length_c   1.000
_cell.angle_alpha   90.00
_cell.angle_beta   90.00
_cell.angle_gamma   90.00
#
_symmetry.space_group_name_H-M   'P 1'
#
loop_
_entity.id
_entity.type
_entity.pdbx_description
1 polymer ?
#
loop_
_entity_poly.entity_id
_entity_poly.type
_entity_poly.pdbx_seq_one_letter_code
_entity_poly.pdbx_strand_id
1 'polypeptide(L)'
;MRKSMMCTVLALGFALGGCALFGGNSSVEEEAAPQQAEAAPAPEAPAAEEAAKGKTGADKKAKKKAEKKAPSRGAKTEAQIAAELEATGRKLAAQAGRTLVPSKAAKQVSRDGADFVATYVEVDAGQVRTEMRPGTSAGQYVGFVRYQEKFMECRGKSKKDALAAPCRQVKTRNLTELIRYDGKSWHY
;
A
#
# COMPACT_ATOMS: atom_id res chain seq x y z
N MET A 1 -40.68 35.90 -34.44
CA MET A 1 -41.48 36.52 -33.36
C MET A 1 -40.87 36.12 -32.03
N ARG A 2 -40.49 37.10 -31.20
CA ARG A 2 -39.90 36.90 -29.87
C ARG A 2 -41.03 36.59 -28.88
N LYS A 3 -40.81 35.63 -27.97
CA LYS A 3 -41.51 35.62 -26.68
C LYS A 3 -40.54 35.23 -25.59
N SER A 4 -40.19 36.25 -24.82
CA SER A 4 -39.43 36.20 -23.58
C SER A 4 -40.27 35.67 -22.42
N MET A 5 -39.53 35.33 -21.35
CA MET A 5 -39.92 35.31 -19.94
C MET A 5 -40.76 34.13 -19.45
N MET A 6 -40.15 33.29 -18.61
CA MET A 6 -40.30 33.45 -17.16
C MET A 6 -39.11 32.79 -16.44
N CYS A 7 -38.39 33.59 -15.67
CA CYS A 7 -37.39 33.16 -14.70
C CYS A 7 -38.11 32.78 -13.40
N THR A 8 -37.97 31.53 -12.96
CA THR A 8 -38.31 31.12 -11.60
C THR A 8 -37.00 30.97 -10.82
N VAL A 9 -36.65 32.02 -10.08
CA VAL A 9 -35.55 32.00 -9.10
C VAL A 9 -36.14 31.55 -7.77
N LEU A 10 -35.71 30.39 -7.27
CA LEU A 10 -35.91 29.97 -5.89
C LEU A 10 -34.95 28.82 -5.55
N ALA A 11 -33.81 29.14 -4.97
CA ALA A 11 -33.00 28.18 -4.23
C ALA A 11 -32.18 28.90 -3.15
N LEU A 12 -32.73 28.81 -1.93
CA LEU A 12 -32.12 28.48 -0.64
C LEU A 12 -30.84 29.24 -0.20
N GLY A 13 -31.02 29.91 0.95
CA GLY A 13 -30.04 30.76 1.60
C GLY A 13 -28.76 30.07 2.06
N PHE A 14 -27.66 30.78 1.85
CA PHE A 14 -26.39 30.59 2.52
C PHE A 14 -26.43 31.26 3.89
N ALA A 15 -26.61 30.47 4.95
CA ALA A 15 -26.26 30.88 6.30
C ALA A 15 -24.75 30.67 6.49
N LEU A 16 -23.97 31.72 6.28
CA LEU A 16 -22.57 31.81 6.70
C LEU A 16 -22.53 31.97 8.22
N GLY A 17 -22.49 30.84 8.93
CA GLY A 17 -22.19 30.76 10.35
C GLY A 17 -20.86 30.04 10.55
N GLY A 18 -19.76 30.79 10.56
CA GLY A 18 -18.41 30.26 10.78
C GLY A 18 -17.64 31.16 11.74
N CYS A 19 -17.72 30.87 13.05
CA CYS A 19 -16.85 31.44 14.06
C CYS A 19 -15.47 30.79 13.97
N ALA A 20 -14.52 31.45 13.31
CA ALA A 20 -13.10 31.13 13.43
C ALA A 20 -12.52 31.83 14.66
N LEU A 21 -12.61 31.17 15.81
CA LEU A 21 -11.78 31.45 16.98
C LEU A 21 -10.69 30.38 17.05
N PHE A 22 -9.55 30.62 16.40
CA PHE A 22 -8.28 30.05 16.81
C PHE A 22 -7.17 31.05 16.50
N GLY A 23 -6.77 31.78 17.54
CA GLY A 23 -5.54 32.56 17.54
C GLY A 23 -4.35 31.65 17.79
N GLY A 24 -3.21 32.03 17.23
CA GLY A 24 -1.91 31.44 17.56
C GLY A 24 -1.09 31.05 16.34
N ASN A 25 -0.46 32.03 15.68
CA ASN A 25 0.72 31.77 14.85
C ASN A 25 1.89 32.51 15.49
N SER A 26 2.57 31.86 16.43
CA SER A 26 3.93 32.23 16.81
C SER A 26 4.88 31.50 15.88
N SER A 27 5.67 32.30 15.16
CA SER A 27 6.83 31.89 14.41
C SER A 27 7.79 31.09 15.30
N VAL A 28 8.14 29.88 14.88
CA VAL A 28 9.49 29.34 15.07
C VAL A 28 9.78 28.47 13.85
N GLU A 29 10.58 29.02 12.95
CA GLU A 29 11.48 28.25 12.10
C GLU A 29 12.47 27.55 13.03
N GLU A 30 12.56 26.23 12.98
CA GLU A 30 13.75 25.53 13.47
C GLU A 30 14.23 24.57 12.39
N GLU A 31 15.13 25.13 11.60
CA GLU A 31 15.93 24.48 10.59
C GLU A 31 17.09 23.73 11.29
N ALA A 32 17.24 22.48 10.86
CA ALA A 32 18.47 21.69 10.76
C ALA A 32 19.67 22.02 11.69
N ALA A 33 19.98 21.02 12.53
CA ALA A 33 21.24 20.84 13.22
C ALA A 33 22.48 20.78 12.29
N PRO A 34 23.66 21.23 12.76
CA PRO A 34 24.94 20.80 12.23
C PRO A 34 25.70 19.84 13.16
N GLN A 35 26.47 18.97 12.49
CA GLN A 35 27.50 18.01 12.93
C GLN A 35 28.63 18.72 13.73
N GLN A 36 29.50 18.15 14.57
CA GLN A 36 30.46 17.01 14.47
C GLN A 36 31.28 17.09 15.80
N ALA A 37 31.80 16.05 16.47
CA ALA A 37 33.02 15.30 16.15
C ALA A 37 33.46 14.43 17.37
N GLU A 38 34.18 13.33 17.07
CA GLU A 38 35.16 12.56 17.90
C GLU A 38 34.76 11.99 19.29
N ALA A 39 35.16 10.79 19.75
CA ALA A 39 36.24 9.88 19.37
C ALA A 39 35.92 8.44 19.85
N ALA A 40 36.53 7.44 19.21
CA ALA A 40 36.54 6.04 19.66
C ALA A 40 37.60 5.81 20.77
N PRO A 41 37.48 4.76 21.59
CA PRO A 41 38.14 3.49 21.21
C PRO A 41 37.32 2.22 21.52
N ALA A 42 37.67 1.15 20.80
CA ALA A 42 37.20 -0.23 20.92
C ALA A 42 38.00 -1.00 22.02
N PRO A 43 38.00 -2.34 22.07
CA PRO A 43 36.93 -3.31 22.39
C PRO A 43 37.33 -4.21 23.59
N GLU A 44 36.37 -4.80 24.32
CA GLU A 44 36.66 -5.93 25.23
C GLU A 44 35.83 -7.16 24.88
N ALA A 45 36.53 -8.28 24.75
CA ALA A 45 36.06 -9.61 24.39
C ALA A 45 35.55 -10.41 25.62
N PRO A 46 34.79 -11.50 25.42
CA PRO A 46 34.09 -12.21 26.48
C PRO A 46 34.94 -13.30 27.14
N ALA A 47 34.66 -13.61 28.40
CA ALA A 47 35.21 -14.78 29.10
C ALA A 47 34.09 -15.71 29.58
N ALA A 48 34.20 -17.00 29.20
CA ALA A 48 33.62 -18.17 29.89
C ALA A 48 34.39 -18.39 31.22
N GLU A 49 33.92 -19.08 32.28
CA GLU A 49 33.50 -20.47 32.50
C GLU A 49 32.90 -20.52 33.94
N GLU A 50 31.74 -21.12 34.21
CA GLU A 50 31.48 -22.49 34.69
C GLU A 50 31.57 -22.75 36.22
N ALA A 51 30.51 -23.46 36.69
CA ALA A 51 30.41 -24.40 37.81
C ALA A 51 30.19 -23.91 39.26
N ALA A 52 29.00 -24.21 39.81
CA ALA A 52 28.86 -25.13 40.96
C ALA A 52 27.39 -25.50 41.27
N LYS A 53 27.19 -26.78 41.60
CA LYS A 53 25.96 -27.48 41.99
C LYS A 53 25.31 -26.96 43.28
N GLY A 54 23.97 -27.05 43.35
CA GLY A 54 23.19 -27.04 44.60
C GLY A 54 21.75 -27.50 44.35
N LYS A 55 21.24 -28.40 45.20
CA LYS A 55 20.08 -29.28 45.00
C LYS A 55 18.74 -28.67 45.50
N THR A 56 17.65 -29.34 45.07
CA THR A 56 16.37 -29.63 45.77
C THR A 56 15.20 -28.61 45.75
N GLY A 57 14.01 -29.15 45.47
CA GLY A 57 12.69 -28.52 45.68
C GLY A 57 11.93 -28.29 44.37
N ALA A 58 11.29 -29.29 43.76
CA ALA A 58 9.87 -29.61 43.99
C ALA A 58 8.93 -28.40 43.90
N ASP A 59 8.50 -28.03 42.68
CA ASP A 59 7.19 -27.40 42.48
C ASP A 59 6.60 -27.77 41.12
N LYS A 60 5.66 -28.72 41.18
CA LYS A 60 4.69 -28.99 40.13
C LYS A 60 3.82 -27.73 39.95
N LYS A 61 4.04 -26.96 38.88
CA LYS A 61 3.07 -25.98 38.40
C LYS A 61 2.76 -26.18 36.92
N ALA A 62 1.67 -26.93 36.70
CA ALA A 62 0.76 -26.85 35.56
C ALA A 62 1.35 -26.46 34.19
N LYS A 63 1.99 -27.42 33.50
CA LYS A 63 1.96 -27.43 32.03
C LYS A 63 0.55 -27.77 31.58
N LYS A 64 -0.31 -26.75 31.49
CA LYS A 64 -1.54 -26.81 30.68
C LYS A 64 -1.09 -27.00 29.23
N LYS A 65 -1.11 -28.25 28.76
CA LYS A 65 -0.99 -28.59 27.35
C LYS A 65 -2.05 -27.76 26.62
N ALA A 66 -1.61 -26.77 25.85
CA ALA A 66 -2.41 -26.27 24.74
C ALA A 66 -2.52 -27.44 23.76
N GLU A 67 -3.64 -28.17 23.85
CA GLU A 67 -4.06 -29.10 22.80
C GLU A 67 -4.15 -28.29 21.51
N LYS A 68 -3.12 -28.43 20.66
CA LYS A 68 -3.23 -28.10 19.24
C LYS A 68 -4.31 -29.01 18.69
N LYS A 69 -5.54 -28.49 18.62
CA LYS A 69 -6.65 -29.10 17.90
C LYS A 69 -6.14 -29.41 16.50
N ALA A 70 -6.03 -30.70 16.18
CA ALA A 70 -5.65 -31.14 14.85
C ALA A 70 -6.61 -30.49 13.83
N PRO A 71 -6.10 -29.97 12.70
CA PRO A 71 -6.96 -29.37 11.69
C PRO A 71 -8.02 -30.42 11.30
N SER A 72 -9.30 -30.05 11.38
CA SER A 72 -10.38 -30.92 10.95
C SER A 72 -10.10 -31.34 9.52
N ARG A 73 -10.10 -32.64 9.23
CA ARG A 73 -9.91 -33.21 7.88
C ARG A 73 -10.86 -32.49 6.92
N GLY A 74 -10.33 -31.55 6.12
CA GLY A 74 -11.10 -30.69 5.22
C GLY A 74 -10.78 -29.19 5.31
N ALA A 75 -10.12 -28.72 6.37
CA ALA A 75 -9.68 -27.32 6.48
C ALA A 75 -8.33 -27.10 5.77
N LYS A 76 -8.24 -26.03 4.96
CA LYS A 76 -6.98 -25.60 4.33
C LYS A 76 -5.95 -25.27 5.42
N THR A 77 -4.71 -25.65 5.18
CA THR A 77 -3.58 -25.22 6.01
C THR A 77 -3.28 -23.74 5.78
N GLU A 78 -2.64 -23.09 6.75
CA GLU A 78 -2.25 -21.67 6.61
C GLU A 78 -1.37 -21.43 5.37
N ALA A 79 -0.45 -22.35 5.06
CA ALA A 79 0.37 -22.28 3.86
C ALA A 79 -0.46 -22.35 2.56
N GLN A 80 -1.50 -23.19 2.52
CA GLN A 80 -2.41 -23.25 1.36
C GLN A 80 -3.22 -21.95 1.23
N ILE A 81 -3.69 -21.38 2.35
CA ILE A 81 -4.44 -20.12 2.35
C ILE A 81 -3.53 -18.97 1.87
N ALA A 82 -2.26 -18.96 2.28
CA ALA A 82 -1.26 -17.99 1.80
C ALA A 82 -0.93 -18.16 0.30
N ALA A 83 -0.80 -19.38 -0.20
CA ALA A 83 -0.61 -19.62 -1.64
C ALA A 83 -1.82 -19.15 -2.46
N GLU A 84 -3.04 -19.35 -1.95
CA GLU A 84 -4.26 -18.81 -2.56
C GLU A 84 -4.29 -17.28 -2.52
N LEU A 85 -3.76 -16.66 -1.45
CA LEU A 85 -3.62 -15.21 -1.36
C LEU A 85 -2.72 -14.69 -2.48
N GLU A 86 -1.58 -15.32 -2.72
CA GLU A 86 -0.67 -14.93 -3.80
C GLU A 86 -1.34 -14.98 -5.18
N ALA A 87 -2.06 -16.08 -5.47
CA ALA A 87 -2.80 -16.22 -6.72
C ALA A 87 -3.91 -15.17 -6.84
N THR A 88 -4.65 -14.93 -5.75
CA THR A 88 -5.70 -13.92 -5.68
C THR A 88 -5.13 -12.51 -5.88
N GLY A 89 -4.01 -12.20 -5.23
CA GLY A 89 -3.34 -10.91 -5.34
C GLY A 89 -2.85 -10.62 -6.75
N ARG A 90 -2.26 -11.61 -7.44
CA ARG A 90 -1.90 -11.48 -8.86
C ARG A 90 -3.12 -11.24 -9.75
N LYS A 91 -4.21 -11.95 -9.51
CA LYS A 91 -5.47 -11.77 -10.26
C LYS A 91 -6.05 -10.36 -10.04
N LEU A 92 -6.09 -9.90 -8.78
CA LEU A 92 -6.56 -8.56 -8.42
C LEU A 92 -5.72 -7.49 -9.11
N ALA A 93 -4.40 -7.54 -8.98
CA ALA A 93 -3.49 -6.59 -9.62
C ALA A 93 -3.66 -6.57 -11.16
N ALA A 94 -3.85 -7.74 -11.78
CA ALA A 94 -4.14 -7.85 -13.21
C ALA A 94 -5.50 -7.23 -13.59
N GLN A 95 -6.52 -7.38 -12.74
CA GLN A 95 -7.81 -6.72 -12.93
C GLN A 95 -7.70 -5.20 -12.81
N ALA A 96 -6.98 -4.71 -11.80
CA ALA A 96 -6.69 -3.27 -11.65
C ALA A 96 -5.98 -2.71 -12.89
N GLY A 97 -5.00 -3.45 -13.46
CA GLY A 97 -4.32 -3.04 -14.68
C GLY A 97 -5.24 -2.87 -15.91
N ARG A 98 -6.40 -3.54 -15.95
CA ARG A 98 -7.37 -3.44 -17.06
C ARG A 98 -8.25 -2.20 -16.97
N THR A 99 -8.38 -1.60 -15.79
CA THR A 99 -9.25 -0.42 -15.57
C THR A 99 -8.48 0.90 -15.62
N LEU A 100 -7.14 0.85 -15.77
CA LEU A 100 -6.30 2.04 -15.86
C LEU A 100 -6.58 2.85 -17.13
N VAL A 101 -6.72 4.16 -16.94
CA VAL A 101 -6.87 5.14 -18.01
C VAL A 101 -5.97 6.34 -17.69
N PRO A 102 -5.13 6.81 -18.62
CA PRO A 102 -4.85 6.22 -19.94
C PRO A 102 -4.09 4.89 -19.84
N SER A 103 -4.34 3.96 -20.78
CA SER A 103 -3.71 2.63 -20.78
C SER A 103 -2.61 2.53 -21.83
N LYS A 104 -1.76 1.49 -21.74
CA LYS A 104 -0.68 1.27 -22.72
C LYS A 104 -1.18 1.15 -24.17
N ALA A 105 -2.37 0.56 -24.34
CA ALA A 105 -3.04 0.40 -25.63
C ALA A 105 -3.71 1.69 -26.13
N ALA A 106 -4.12 2.58 -25.21
CA ALA A 106 -4.77 3.85 -25.50
C ALA A 106 -4.07 4.99 -24.73
N LYS A 107 -2.86 5.34 -25.19
CA LYS A 107 -2.07 6.42 -24.60
C LYS A 107 -2.75 7.77 -24.82
N GLN A 108 -2.69 8.66 -23.84
CA GLN A 108 -3.13 10.04 -24.00
C GLN A 108 -1.98 10.89 -24.51
N VAL A 109 -2.19 11.69 -25.55
CA VAL A 109 -1.16 12.56 -26.12
C VAL A 109 -1.48 14.02 -25.84
N SER A 110 -0.55 14.72 -25.23
CA SER A 110 -0.59 16.18 -25.03
C SER A 110 0.63 16.84 -25.68
N ARG A 111 0.56 18.16 -25.87
CA ARG A 111 1.69 18.98 -26.30
C ARG A 111 2.39 19.54 -25.06
N ASP A 112 3.71 19.49 -25.06
CA ASP A 112 4.58 20.02 -23.99
C ASP A 112 5.67 20.88 -24.63
N GLY A 113 5.44 22.20 -24.65
CA GLY A 113 6.28 23.14 -25.41
C GLY A 113 6.32 22.81 -26.91
N ALA A 114 7.52 22.58 -27.42
CA ALA A 114 7.75 22.20 -28.81
C ALA A 114 7.52 20.69 -29.09
N ASP A 115 7.42 19.88 -28.03
CA ASP A 115 7.34 18.42 -28.13
C ASP A 115 5.91 17.90 -27.87
N PHE A 116 5.72 16.61 -28.11
CA PHE A 116 4.54 15.85 -27.75
C PHE A 116 4.89 14.78 -26.72
N VAL A 117 4.01 14.58 -25.76
CA VAL A 117 4.15 13.57 -24.70
C VAL A 117 2.96 12.64 -24.77
N ALA A 118 3.24 11.35 -24.97
CA ALA A 118 2.26 10.28 -24.81
C ALA A 118 2.39 9.70 -23.39
N THR A 119 1.30 9.73 -22.63
CA THR A 119 1.24 9.24 -21.25
C THR A 119 0.35 8.02 -21.14
N TYR A 120 0.70 7.10 -20.24
CA TYR A 120 -0.16 6.02 -19.80
C TYR A 120 0.24 5.53 -18.41
N VAL A 121 -0.63 4.72 -17.79
CA VAL A 121 -0.34 4.02 -16.54
C VAL A 121 -0.39 2.53 -16.79
N GLU A 122 0.51 1.77 -16.16
CA GLU A 122 0.47 0.30 -16.14
C GLU A 122 0.74 -0.24 -14.73
N VAL A 123 0.14 -1.37 -14.39
CA VAL A 123 0.47 -2.11 -13.15
C VAL A 123 1.75 -2.91 -13.37
N ASP A 124 2.68 -2.86 -12.40
CA ASP A 124 3.83 -3.75 -12.35
C ASP A 124 3.41 -5.15 -11.85
N ALA A 125 2.95 -5.97 -12.79
CA ALA A 125 2.52 -7.34 -12.50
C ALA A 125 3.65 -8.24 -11.98
N GLY A 126 4.93 -7.87 -12.21
CA GLY A 126 6.09 -8.63 -11.75
C GLY A 126 6.49 -8.36 -10.29
N GLN A 127 5.87 -7.37 -9.64
CA GLN A 127 6.20 -6.94 -8.27
C GLN A 127 4.98 -6.97 -7.33
N VAL A 128 4.03 -7.89 -7.57
CA VAL A 128 2.92 -8.11 -6.63
C VAL A 128 3.44 -8.87 -5.41
N ARG A 129 3.25 -8.29 -4.23
CA ARG A 129 3.60 -8.91 -2.95
C ARG A 129 2.36 -9.11 -2.11
N THR A 130 2.30 -10.24 -1.42
CA THR A 130 1.19 -10.53 -0.52
C THR A 130 1.68 -10.81 0.88
N GLU A 131 0.89 -10.41 1.87
CA GLU A 131 1.13 -10.71 3.27
C GLU A 131 -0.18 -11.09 3.93
N MET A 132 -0.17 -12.17 4.72
CA MET A 132 -1.34 -12.65 5.43
C MET A 132 -1.20 -12.33 6.92
N ARG A 133 -2.27 -11.82 7.54
CA ARG A 133 -2.37 -11.59 8.98
C ARG A 133 -3.60 -12.28 9.55
N PRO A 134 -3.55 -12.81 10.78
CA PRO A 134 -4.74 -13.33 11.45
C PRO A 134 -5.85 -12.27 11.53
N GLY A 135 -7.09 -12.71 11.32
CA GLY A 135 -8.29 -11.89 11.50
C GLY A 135 -8.83 -11.95 12.92
N THR A 136 -10.01 -11.36 13.12
CA THR A 136 -10.67 -11.27 14.43
C THR A 136 -11.06 -12.64 15.00
N SER A 137 -11.44 -13.59 14.14
CA SER A 137 -11.85 -14.93 14.55
C SER A 137 -10.87 -16.00 14.07
N ALA A 138 -10.79 -17.11 14.79
CA ALA A 138 -9.98 -18.25 14.39
C ALA A 138 -10.33 -18.74 12.98
N GLY A 139 -9.32 -18.92 12.13
CA GLY A 139 -9.48 -19.35 10.74
C GLY A 139 -9.83 -18.22 9.76
N GLN A 140 -10.02 -16.98 10.23
CA GLN A 140 -10.14 -15.80 9.38
C GLN A 140 -8.78 -15.12 9.23
N TYR A 141 -8.56 -14.51 8.07
CA TYR A 141 -7.33 -13.78 7.77
C TYR A 141 -7.62 -12.48 7.01
N VAL A 142 -6.72 -11.52 7.15
CA VAL A 142 -6.64 -10.33 6.31
C VAL A 142 -5.42 -10.48 5.41
N GLY A 143 -5.62 -10.31 4.11
CA GLY A 143 -4.59 -10.33 3.10
C GLY A 143 -4.26 -8.91 2.68
N PHE A 144 -2.99 -8.56 2.69
CA PHE A 144 -2.46 -7.32 2.15
C PHE A 144 -1.89 -7.64 0.77
N VAL A 145 -2.51 -7.10 -0.29
CA VAL A 145 -1.99 -7.23 -1.66
C VAL A 145 -1.35 -5.90 -2.03
N ARG A 146 -0.03 -5.89 -2.24
CA ARG A 146 0.75 -4.69 -2.55
C ARG A 146 1.28 -4.77 -3.96
N TYR A 147 1.05 -3.73 -4.74
CA TYR A 147 1.56 -3.61 -6.10
C TYR A 147 1.81 -2.15 -6.45
N GLN A 148 2.46 -1.93 -7.58
CA GLN A 148 2.79 -0.61 -8.07
C GLN A 148 2.06 -0.32 -9.37
N GLU A 149 1.63 0.91 -9.51
CA GLU A 149 1.35 1.50 -10.81
C GLU A 149 2.50 2.40 -11.23
N LYS A 150 2.87 2.28 -12.50
CA LYS A 150 3.93 3.05 -13.15
C LYS A 150 3.30 4.02 -14.13
N PHE A 151 3.59 5.30 -13.93
CA PHE A 151 3.22 6.36 -14.85
C PHE A 151 4.34 6.49 -15.87
N MET A 152 3.99 6.31 -17.12
CA MET A 152 4.92 6.19 -18.24
C MET A 152 4.75 7.38 -19.18
N GLU A 153 5.87 7.93 -19.63
CA GLU A 153 5.93 9.00 -20.63
C GLU A 153 6.81 8.60 -21.81
N CYS A 154 6.29 8.82 -23.01
CA CYS A 154 7.00 8.65 -24.27
C CYS A 154 7.01 10.02 -24.98
N ARG A 155 8.17 10.51 -25.42
CA ARG A 155 8.31 11.87 -25.97
C ARG A 155 8.73 11.83 -27.44
N GLY A 156 8.21 12.77 -28.23
CA GLY A 156 8.54 12.89 -29.66
C GLY A 156 8.24 14.27 -30.23
N LYS A 157 8.76 14.55 -31.43
CA LYS A 157 8.57 15.84 -32.12
C LYS A 157 7.19 16.00 -32.75
N SER A 158 6.48 14.90 -32.98
CA SER A 158 5.09 14.87 -33.41
C SER A 158 4.27 13.91 -32.53
N LYS A 159 2.93 13.97 -32.63
CA LYS A 159 2.05 12.99 -31.96
C LYS A 159 2.39 11.55 -32.35
N LYS A 160 2.71 11.31 -33.63
CA LYS A 160 3.07 9.98 -34.14
C LYS A 160 4.38 9.50 -33.53
N ASP A 161 5.38 10.37 -33.46
CA ASP A 161 6.68 10.03 -32.87
C ASP A 161 6.55 9.73 -31.38
N ALA A 162 5.77 10.54 -30.64
CA ALA A 162 5.54 10.30 -29.23
C ALA A 162 4.84 8.95 -28.97
N LEU A 163 3.88 8.55 -29.82
CA LEU A 163 3.19 7.26 -29.66
C LEU A 163 4.08 6.03 -29.94
N ALA A 164 5.11 6.19 -30.77
CA ALA A 164 6.04 5.13 -31.18
C ALA A 164 7.37 5.13 -30.39
N ALA A 165 7.67 6.22 -29.67
CA ALA A 165 8.90 6.38 -28.90
C ALA A 165 8.98 5.39 -27.72
N PRO A 166 10.20 5.03 -27.26
CA PRO A 166 10.36 4.34 -26.00
C PRO A 166 9.84 5.20 -24.84
N CYS A 167 9.17 4.55 -23.90
CA CYS A 167 8.56 5.21 -22.77
C CYS A 167 9.41 5.00 -21.52
N ARG A 168 9.55 6.04 -20.70
CA ARG A 168 10.21 5.97 -19.40
C ARG A 168 9.20 6.11 -18.28
N GLN A 169 9.48 5.47 -17.16
CA GLN A 169 8.73 5.68 -15.93
C GLN A 169 9.09 7.05 -15.34
N VAL A 170 8.08 7.86 -15.07
CA VAL A 170 8.26 9.20 -14.47
C VAL A 170 7.72 9.30 -13.05
N LYS A 171 6.80 8.40 -12.69
CA LYS A 171 6.22 8.33 -11.35
C LYS A 171 5.78 6.91 -11.02
N THR A 172 5.78 6.61 -9.74
CA THR A 172 5.24 5.37 -9.17
C THR A 172 4.15 5.71 -8.17
N ARG A 173 3.09 4.91 -8.15
CA ARG A 173 2.11 4.88 -7.07
C ARG A 173 2.12 3.50 -6.44
N ASN A 174 2.39 3.43 -5.14
CA ASN A 174 2.29 2.20 -4.37
C ASN A 174 0.84 2.03 -3.92
N LEU A 175 0.26 0.86 -4.17
CA LEU A 175 -1.08 0.49 -3.74
C LEU A 175 -1.02 -0.66 -2.75
N THR A 176 -1.94 -0.63 -1.79
CA THR A 176 -2.17 -1.72 -0.84
C THR A 176 -3.66 -1.97 -0.77
N GLU A 177 -4.08 -3.14 -1.22
CA GLU A 177 -5.46 -3.61 -1.14
C GLU A 177 -5.58 -4.53 0.07
N LEU A 178 -6.67 -4.37 0.81
CA LEU A 178 -7.01 -5.22 1.93
C LEU A 178 -8.13 -6.16 1.51
N ILE A 179 -7.85 -7.46 1.57
CA ILE A 179 -8.79 -8.51 1.19
C ILE A 179 -9.02 -9.45 2.37
N ARG A 180 -10.18 -10.07 2.45
CA ARG A 180 -10.57 -10.88 3.63
C ARG A 180 -10.71 -12.35 3.28
N TYR A 181 -10.14 -13.23 4.09
CA TYR A 181 -10.44 -14.65 4.09
C TYR A 181 -11.45 -14.96 5.18
N ASP A 182 -12.60 -15.54 4.81
CA ASP A 182 -13.72 -15.80 5.71
C ASP A 182 -13.68 -17.18 6.40
N GLY A 183 -12.64 -17.97 6.14
CA GLY A 183 -12.55 -19.38 6.53
C GLY A 183 -12.63 -20.35 5.34
N LYS A 184 -13.06 -19.87 4.17
CA LYS A 184 -13.25 -20.68 2.96
C LYS A 184 -12.56 -20.08 1.73
N SER A 185 -12.72 -18.78 1.51
CA SER A 185 -12.20 -18.08 0.32
C SER A 185 -11.79 -16.64 0.59
N TRP A 186 -10.94 -16.10 -0.28
CA TRP A 186 -10.56 -14.69 -0.32
C TRP A 186 -11.65 -13.85 -1.01
N HIS A 187 -11.98 -12.69 -0.43
CA HIS A 187 -12.96 -11.72 -0.93
C HIS A 187 -12.29 -10.37 -1.15
N TYR A 188 -12.45 -9.82 -2.36
CA TYR A 188 -11.84 -8.57 -2.83
C TYR A 188 -12.72 -7.86 -3.85
#